data_AF-A0A1B8AUH9-F1
#
_entry.id   AF-A0A1B8AUH9-F1
#
_cell.length_a   1.000
_cell.length_b   1.000
_cell.length_c   1.000
_cell.angle_alpha   90.00
_cell.angle_beta   90.00
_cell.angle_gamma   90.00
#
_symmetry.space_group_name_H-M   'P 1'
#
loop_
_entity.id
_entity.type
_entity.pdbx_description
1 polymer ?
#
loop_
_entity_poly.entity_id
_entity_poly.type
_entity_poly.pdbx_seq_one_letter_code
_entity_poly.pdbx_strand_id
1 'polypeptide(L)'
;MATPLADQVTVDQVGDGEYVSRRNPIRMGNAAPIAYGGCTAGVAVNAACHTAPPTMSLYSVLGHFHGPASTEKKLYCSVTNIRDTRTFATRRVQVKQQQANGEFRVCMEVLADFHVNETSDFEYSEATCSKWPRAEDCPDLETLVKDLLNKGNITEDQGKTVAETFAANADFFETRYCTDGVSAQNLTGVAKTTMTTQDDRSITEKVSAEWQRAREPLDTYIDNVSALAFLMDGALSFLPLTHNHMWFDDTAACSTLDFALRIFVPEIKMNEWYLRERKTSRGGGNRTYAEGKLFDKHGNLIASNTQQSIMRLRKGVVIPKL
;
A
#
# COMPACT_ATOMS: atom_id res chain seq x y z
N MET A 1 6.81 19.73 -11.61
CA MET A 1 7.43 18.49 -11.10
C MET A 1 6.45 17.86 -10.14
N ALA A 2 6.31 16.53 -10.17
CA ALA A 2 5.55 15.81 -9.17
C ALA A 2 6.14 16.07 -7.77
N THR A 3 5.35 15.93 -6.73
CA THR A 3 5.84 16.10 -5.35
C THR A 3 6.71 14.90 -4.98
N PRO A 4 7.88 15.09 -4.33
CA PRO A 4 8.67 13.98 -3.83
C PRO A 4 7.90 13.04 -2.91
N LEU A 5 8.14 11.72 -3.01
CA LEU A 5 7.54 10.75 -2.09
C LEU A 5 7.92 11.06 -0.63
N ALA A 6 9.18 11.46 -0.39
CA ALA A 6 9.64 11.88 0.93
C ALA A 6 8.76 12.99 1.51
N ASP A 7 8.46 14.03 0.73
CA ASP A 7 7.59 15.14 1.13
C ASP A 7 6.15 14.68 1.41
N GLN A 8 5.67 13.65 0.70
CA GLN A 8 4.32 13.13 0.86
C GLN A 8 4.11 12.41 2.21
N VAL A 9 5.16 11.80 2.75
CA VAL A 9 5.12 11.01 4.00
C VAL A 9 5.77 11.71 5.19
N THR A 10 6.53 12.78 4.97
CA THR A 10 7.21 13.50 6.05
C THR A 10 6.28 14.41 6.84
N VAL A 11 6.54 14.52 8.14
CA VAL A 11 5.90 15.46 9.04
C VAL A 11 6.87 16.51 9.59
N ASP A 12 6.36 17.69 9.90
CA ASP A 12 7.07 18.73 10.64
C ASP A 12 6.56 18.76 12.08
N GLN A 13 7.45 18.93 13.05
CA GLN A 13 7.09 19.03 14.46
C GLN A 13 6.45 20.40 14.74
N VAL A 14 5.30 20.40 15.41
CA VAL A 14 4.56 21.62 15.80
C VAL A 14 4.37 21.73 17.31
N GLY A 15 4.69 20.67 18.05
CA GLY A 15 4.69 20.63 19.50
C GLY A 15 5.35 19.36 20.01
N ASP A 16 5.46 19.21 21.33
CA ASP A 16 5.94 17.96 21.92
C ASP A 16 4.97 16.81 21.60
N GLY A 17 5.47 15.77 20.93
CA GLY A 17 4.63 14.67 20.41
C GLY A 17 3.60 15.06 19.34
N GLU A 18 3.60 16.31 18.85
CA GLU A 18 2.62 16.79 17.87
C GLU A 18 3.31 17.16 16.55
N TYR A 19 2.77 16.62 15.45
CA TYR A 19 3.33 16.78 14.11
C TYR A 19 2.24 17.10 13.08
N VAL A 20 2.66 17.69 11.95
CA VAL A 20 1.79 17.96 10.81
C VAL A 20 2.44 17.53 9.51
N SER A 21 1.70 16.92 8.59
CA SER A 21 2.23 16.53 7.28
C SER A 21 2.73 17.74 6.50
N ARG A 22 3.86 17.59 5.80
CA ARG A 22 4.40 18.65 4.93
C ARG A 22 3.44 18.99 3.81
N ARG A 23 2.83 17.95 3.23
CA ARG A 23 1.91 18.01 2.11
C ARG A 23 0.51 17.57 2.50
N ASN A 24 -0.47 17.99 1.73
CA ASN A 24 -1.79 17.37 1.79
C ASN A 24 -1.70 15.93 1.28
N PRO A 25 -2.53 15.01 1.79
CA PRO A 25 -2.57 13.65 1.27
C PRO A 25 -3.15 13.63 -0.15
N ILE A 26 -2.55 12.81 -1.00
CA ILE A 26 -3.06 12.56 -2.35
C ILE A 26 -4.17 11.50 -2.33
N ARG A 27 -4.92 11.39 -3.42
CA ARG A 27 -5.85 10.29 -3.69
C ARG A 27 -5.20 9.25 -4.60
N MET A 28 -5.63 8.00 -4.48
CA MET A 28 -5.30 6.91 -5.40
C MET A 28 -6.45 5.90 -5.41
N GLY A 29 -6.98 5.56 -6.59
CA GLY A 29 -8.09 4.60 -6.69
C GLY A 29 -9.45 5.12 -6.18
N ASN A 30 -9.65 6.43 -6.02
CA ASN A 30 -10.92 7.00 -5.58
C ASN A 30 -11.25 8.30 -6.34
N ALA A 31 -12.48 8.39 -6.87
CA ALA A 31 -12.96 9.60 -7.57
C ALA A 31 -13.30 10.75 -6.60
N ALA A 32 -13.74 10.41 -5.38
CA ALA A 32 -14.00 11.39 -4.32
C ALA A 32 -12.68 11.99 -3.78
N PRO A 33 -12.70 13.17 -3.15
CA PRO A 33 -11.52 13.79 -2.53
C PRO A 33 -11.16 13.10 -1.21
N ILE A 34 -10.97 11.78 -1.27
CA ILE A 34 -10.59 10.91 -0.16
C ILE A 34 -9.13 10.52 -0.35
N ALA A 35 -8.36 10.76 0.70
CA ALA A 35 -6.95 10.44 0.77
C ALA A 35 -6.72 8.93 0.59
N TYR A 36 -5.62 8.61 -0.09
CA TYR A 36 -5.06 7.27 -0.09
C TYR A 36 -4.55 6.89 1.31
N GLY A 37 -4.91 5.68 1.79
CA GLY A 37 -4.57 5.19 3.13
C GLY A 37 -3.06 5.18 3.41
N GLY A 38 -2.26 4.85 2.39
CA GLY A 38 -0.80 4.90 2.47
C GLY A 38 -0.24 6.29 2.83
N CYS A 39 -0.93 7.38 2.50
CA CYS A 39 -0.54 8.71 2.97
C CYS A 39 -0.65 8.80 4.50
N THR A 40 -1.78 8.36 5.06
CA THR A 40 -2.00 8.37 6.51
C THR A 40 -1.09 7.39 7.25
N ALA A 41 -0.85 6.20 6.69
CA ALA A 41 0.08 5.21 7.26
C ALA A 41 1.53 5.71 7.24
N GLY A 42 1.97 6.28 6.11
CA GLY A 42 3.31 6.85 5.96
C GLY A 42 3.59 7.97 6.97
N VAL A 43 2.69 8.95 7.11
CA VAL A 43 2.89 10.05 8.08
C VAL A 43 2.82 9.57 9.53
N ALA A 44 2.01 8.54 9.83
CA ALA A 44 1.93 7.97 11.18
C ALA A 44 3.25 7.28 11.55
N VAL A 45 3.82 6.50 10.63
CA VAL A 45 5.13 5.87 10.80
C VAL A 45 6.22 6.92 10.96
N ASN A 46 6.22 7.95 10.10
CA ASN A 46 7.17 9.06 10.17
C ASN A 46 7.15 9.74 11.56
N ALA A 47 5.96 10.10 12.04
CA ALA A 47 5.77 10.71 13.37
C ALA A 47 6.18 9.77 14.51
N ALA A 48 5.85 8.49 14.44
CA ALA A 48 6.28 7.51 15.45
C ALA A 48 7.81 7.43 15.54
N CYS A 49 8.49 7.31 14.40
CA CYS A 49 9.94 7.21 14.31
C CYS A 49 10.67 8.43 14.90
N HIS A 50 10.12 9.64 14.74
CA HIS A 50 10.71 10.85 15.33
C HIS A 50 10.76 10.84 16.86
N THR A 51 9.94 10.01 17.51
CA THR A 51 9.88 9.89 18.98
C THR A 51 10.49 8.59 19.51
N ALA A 52 10.90 7.69 18.62
CA ALA A 52 11.49 6.41 18.99
C ALA A 52 13.01 6.56 19.25
N PRO A 53 13.62 5.72 20.11
CA PRO A 53 15.06 5.71 20.28
C PRO A 53 15.77 5.42 18.95
N PRO A 54 16.82 6.17 18.58
CA PRO A 54 17.49 6.03 17.28
C PRO A 54 18.26 4.71 17.12
N THR A 55 18.43 3.94 18.20
CA THR A 55 19.07 2.61 18.22
C THR A 55 18.09 1.47 17.98
N MET A 56 16.81 1.76 17.75
CA MET A 56 15.77 0.78 17.54
C MET A 56 15.12 0.93 16.17
N SER A 57 14.85 -0.20 15.53
CA SER A 57 14.15 -0.27 14.25
C SER A 57 12.68 -0.70 14.46
N LEU A 58 11.80 -0.11 13.67
CA LEU A 58 10.39 -0.46 13.55
C LEU A 58 10.23 -1.89 13.02
N TYR A 59 9.44 -2.71 13.72
CA TYR A 59 9.17 -4.10 13.30
C TYR A 59 7.67 -4.40 13.13
N SER A 60 6.79 -3.57 13.67
CA SER A 60 5.34 -3.80 13.62
C SER A 60 4.58 -2.47 13.64
N VAL A 61 3.57 -2.37 12.77
CA VAL A 61 2.63 -1.25 12.70
C VAL A 61 1.22 -1.82 12.53
N LEU A 62 0.38 -1.62 13.55
CA LEU A 62 -1.01 -2.07 13.54
C LEU A 62 -1.91 -0.85 13.52
N GLY A 63 -2.82 -0.74 12.55
CA GLY A 63 -3.63 0.46 12.38
C GLY A 63 -5.10 0.18 12.11
N HIS A 64 -5.96 1.09 12.55
CA HIS A 64 -7.40 1.10 12.29
C HIS A 64 -7.82 2.44 11.68
N PHE A 65 -8.54 2.39 10.57
CA PHE A 65 -9.14 3.54 9.94
C PHE A 65 -10.51 3.82 10.57
N HIS A 66 -10.68 5.02 11.15
CA HIS A 66 -11.93 5.46 11.75
C HIS A 66 -12.82 6.26 10.79
N GLY A 67 -12.23 6.88 9.77
CA GLY A 67 -12.98 7.63 8.77
C GLY A 67 -12.11 8.21 7.65
N PRO A 68 -12.73 8.64 6.54
CA PRO A 68 -11.99 9.11 5.36
C PRO A 68 -11.27 10.42 5.64
N ALA A 69 -9.95 10.45 5.42
CA ALA A 69 -9.22 11.71 5.36
C ALA A 69 -9.48 12.42 4.02
N SER A 70 -9.58 13.74 4.03
CA SER A 70 -9.75 14.58 2.85
C SER A 70 -8.39 14.90 2.21
N THR A 71 -8.36 15.02 0.88
CA THR A 71 -7.20 15.52 0.11
C THR A 71 -6.93 17.01 0.27
N GLU A 72 -7.87 17.77 0.83
CA GLU A 72 -7.80 19.24 0.86
C GLU A 72 -7.10 19.80 2.10
N LYS A 73 -6.79 18.95 3.08
CA LYS A 73 -6.25 19.36 4.38
C LYS A 73 -5.08 18.49 4.81
N LYS A 74 -4.12 19.10 5.50
CA LYS A 74 -2.99 18.41 6.12
C LYS A 74 -3.44 17.38 7.16
N LEU A 75 -2.62 16.37 7.35
CA LEU A 75 -2.76 15.37 8.39
C LEU A 75 -1.97 15.82 9.62
N TYR A 76 -2.58 15.73 10.80
CA TYR A 76 -1.91 16.02 12.07
C TYR A 76 -1.72 14.71 12.83
N CYS A 77 -0.58 14.55 13.49
CA CYS A 77 -0.26 13.34 14.25
C CYS A 77 -0.01 13.71 15.72
N SER A 78 -0.72 13.05 16.64
CA SER A 78 -0.41 13.04 18.06
C SER A 78 0.26 11.72 18.43
N VAL A 79 1.46 11.79 18.98
CA VAL A 79 2.25 10.61 19.36
C VAL A 79 2.26 10.49 20.88
N THR A 80 1.79 9.36 21.40
CA THR A 80 1.91 8.99 22.81
C THR A 80 2.97 7.91 22.97
N ASN A 81 3.94 8.15 23.85
CA ASN A 81 4.88 7.13 24.28
C ASN A 81 4.16 6.16 25.24
N ILE A 82 4.00 4.91 24.81
CA ILE A 82 3.34 3.86 25.62
C ILE A 82 4.36 3.13 26.48
N ARG A 83 5.55 2.89 25.94
CA ARG A 83 6.57 2.08 26.56
C ARG A 83 7.94 2.43 25.97
N ASP A 84 8.92 2.59 26.85
CA ASP A 84 10.34 2.52 26.54
C ASP A 84 11.02 1.57 27.52
N THR A 85 11.74 0.59 26.99
CA THR A 85 12.57 -0.34 27.75
C THR A 85 13.97 -0.35 27.15
N ARG A 86 14.86 -1.20 27.68
CA ARG A 86 16.20 -1.38 27.10
C ARG A 86 16.17 -1.90 25.65
N THR A 87 15.19 -2.75 25.31
CA THR A 87 15.18 -3.46 24.02
C THR A 87 13.95 -3.18 23.16
N PHE A 88 12.84 -2.73 23.75
CA PHE A 88 11.59 -2.43 23.05
C PHE A 88 11.09 -1.02 23.33
N ALA A 89 10.49 -0.41 22.31
CA ALA A 89 9.70 0.81 22.42
C ALA A 89 8.34 0.65 21.71
N THR A 90 7.32 1.32 22.22
CA THR A 90 5.97 1.33 21.62
C THR A 90 5.43 2.75 21.57
N ARG A 91 4.90 3.15 20.42
CA ARG A 91 4.27 4.44 20.18
C ARG A 91 2.83 4.24 19.73
N ARG A 92 1.91 5.01 20.29
CA ARG A 92 0.55 5.16 19.77
C ARG A 92 0.48 6.45 18.98
N VAL A 93 -0.01 6.41 17.75
CA VAL A 93 -0.16 7.59 16.90
C VAL A 93 -1.63 7.77 16.51
N GLN A 94 -2.17 8.95 16.78
CA GLN A 94 -3.47 9.38 16.26
C GLN A 94 -3.27 10.30 15.08
N VAL A 95 -3.76 9.89 13.91
CA VAL A 95 -3.81 10.75 12.71
C VAL A 95 -5.17 11.42 12.65
N LYS A 96 -5.18 12.75 12.65
CA LYS A 96 -6.38 13.59 12.74
C LYS A 96 -6.38 14.68 11.67
N GLN A 97 -7.58 15.15 11.31
CA GLN A 97 -7.77 16.31 10.44
C GLN A 97 -8.70 17.33 11.05
N GLN A 98 -8.37 18.61 10.87
CA GLN A 98 -9.20 19.71 11.32
C GLN A 98 -10.47 19.80 10.47
N GLN A 99 -11.63 19.82 11.11
CA GLN A 99 -12.94 20.00 10.50
C GLN A 99 -13.22 21.50 10.25
N ALA A 100 -14.34 21.83 9.60
CA ALA A 100 -14.69 23.21 9.29
C ALA A 100 -14.98 24.06 10.55
N ASN A 101 -15.43 23.42 11.63
CA ASN A 101 -15.68 24.05 12.94
C ASN A 101 -14.38 24.28 13.76
N GLY A 102 -13.22 23.94 13.21
CA GLY A 102 -11.93 24.07 13.89
C GLY A 102 -11.52 22.88 14.77
N GLU A 103 -12.41 21.92 15.02
CA GLU A 103 -12.13 20.74 15.84
C GLU A 103 -11.37 19.66 15.05
N PHE A 104 -10.62 18.81 15.75
CA PHE A 104 -9.95 17.67 15.14
C PHE A 104 -10.81 16.41 15.19
N ARG A 105 -10.90 15.72 14.05
CA ARG A 105 -11.46 14.37 13.97
C ARG A 105 -10.35 13.37 13.69
N VAL A 106 -10.26 12.32 14.50
CA VAL A 106 -9.34 11.21 14.25
C VAL A 106 -9.80 10.44 13.01
N CYS A 107 -8.90 10.24 12.05
CA CYS A 107 -9.12 9.47 10.84
C CYS A 107 -8.51 8.07 10.94
N MET A 108 -7.40 7.92 11.66
CA MET A 108 -6.72 6.65 11.85
C MET A 108 -5.97 6.63 13.18
N GLU A 109 -5.87 5.45 13.78
CA GLU A 109 -5.04 5.21 14.96
C GLU A 109 -4.09 4.05 14.70
N VAL A 110 -2.84 4.18 15.16
CA VAL A 110 -1.76 3.23 14.94
C VAL A 110 -1.03 2.91 16.25
N LEU A 111 -0.65 1.65 16.43
CA LEU A 111 0.41 1.22 17.33
C LEU A 111 1.64 0.84 16.51
N ALA A 112 2.77 1.46 16.81
CA ALA A 112 4.07 1.23 16.17
C ALA A 112 5.05 0.71 17.23
N ASP A 113 5.64 -0.46 16.96
CA ASP A 113 6.59 -1.12 17.86
C ASP A 113 7.99 -1.17 17.25
N PHE A 114 8.97 -0.93 18.10
CA PHE A 114 10.38 -0.84 17.77
C PHE A 114 11.19 -1.79 18.64
N HIS A 115 12.28 -2.31 18.07
CA HIS A 115 13.20 -3.23 18.72
C HIS A 115 14.64 -2.83 18.43
N VAL A 116 15.55 -3.10 19.36
CA VAL A 116 17.00 -2.94 19.11
C VAL A 116 17.46 -3.83 17.96
N ASN A 117 18.52 -3.40 17.27
CA ASN A 117 19.14 -4.22 16.24
C ASN A 117 20.06 -5.24 16.90
N GLU A 118 19.77 -6.53 16.69
CA GLU A 118 20.54 -7.65 17.24
C GLU A 118 20.89 -8.63 16.12
N THR A 119 21.91 -9.45 16.35
CA THR A 119 22.27 -10.55 15.45
C THR A 119 21.22 -11.66 15.51
N SER A 120 20.82 -12.18 14.37
CA SER A 120 19.88 -13.29 14.28
C SER A 120 20.54 -14.61 14.67
N ASP A 121 19.94 -15.38 15.59
CA ASP A 121 20.28 -16.79 15.82
C ASP A 121 19.66 -17.72 14.76
N PHE A 122 18.54 -17.30 14.16
CA PHE A 122 17.80 -18.03 13.14
C PHE A 122 17.37 -17.08 12.02
N GLU A 123 17.64 -17.44 10.77
CA GLU A 123 17.20 -16.70 9.59
C GLU A 123 16.54 -17.64 8.58
N TYR A 124 15.26 -17.42 8.32
CA TYR A 124 14.50 -18.12 7.30
C TYR A 124 13.29 -17.27 6.89
N SER A 125 12.79 -17.49 5.68
CA SER A 125 11.51 -16.96 5.24
C SER A 125 10.85 -17.93 4.28
N GLU A 126 9.56 -17.75 4.04
CA GLU A 126 8.90 -18.45 2.93
C GLU A 126 9.44 -17.94 1.58
N ALA A 127 9.41 -18.78 0.56
CA ALA A 127 9.69 -18.37 -0.81
C ALA A 127 8.46 -17.67 -1.43
N THR A 128 8.71 -16.98 -2.54
CA THR A 128 7.66 -16.45 -3.42
C THR A 128 6.71 -17.57 -3.87
N CYS A 129 5.43 -17.24 -4.06
CA CYS A 129 4.42 -18.22 -4.49
C CYS A 129 4.61 -18.70 -5.95
N SER A 130 5.40 -17.97 -6.74
CA SER A 130 5.77 -18.31 -8.11
C SER A 130 7.22 -17.94 -8.40
N LYS A 131 7.73 -18.41 -9.55
CA LYS A 131 9.03 -17.98 -10.10
C LYS A 131 8.81 -16.76 -10.98
N TRP A 132 8.86 -15.58 -10.38
CA TRP A 132 8.66 -14.34 -11.10
C TRP A 132 9.87 -13.97 -11.97
N PRO A 133 9.65 -13.35 -13.14
CA PRO A 133 10.72 -12.77 -13.94
C PRO A 133 11.45 -11.67 -13.16
N ARG A 134 12.67 -11.34 -13.60
CA ARG A 134 13.42 -10.22 -13.03
C ARG A 134 12.74 -8.90 -13.37
N ALA A 135 13.04 -7.85 -12.59
CA ALA A 135 12.44 -6.54 -12.78
C ALA A 135 12.70 -5.99 -14.20
N GLU A 136 13.88 -6.24 -14.76
CA GLU A 136 14.29 -5.76 -16.09
C GLU A 136 13.54 -6.45 -17.24
N ASP A 137 13.02 -7.66 -17.00
CA ASP A 137 12.28 -8.45 -17.98
C ASP A 137 10.76 -8.19 -17.90
N CYS A 138 10.32 -7.37 -16.94
CA CYS A 138 8.92 -7.05 -16.70
C CYS A 138 8.51 -5.72 -17.38
N PRO A 139 7.34 -5.64 -18.04
CA PRO A 139 6.85 -4.39 -18.62
C PRO A 139 6.46 -3.35 -17.56
N ASP A 140 6.49 -2.07 -17.92
CA ASP A 140 5.78 -1.02 -17.17
C ASP A 140 4.30 -0.92 -17.57
N LEU A 141 3.59 -0.02 -16.89
CA LEU A 141 2.17 0.24 -17.14
C LEU A 141 1.91 0.74 -18.57
N GLU A 142 2.76 1.61 -19.11
CA GLU A 142 2.59 2.14 -20.46
C GLU A 142 2.65 1.01 -21.50
N THR A 143 3.62 0.12 -21.36
CA THR A 143 3.77 -1.06 -22.21
C THR A 143 2.56 -1.99 -22.09
N LEU A 144 2.08 -2.28 -20.88
CA LEU A 144 0.88 -3.10 -20.67
C LEU A 144 -0.38 -2.50 -21.31
N VAL A 145 -0.60 -1.19 -21.12
CA VAL A 145 -1.75 -0.48 -21.71
C VAL A 145 -1.68 -0.55 -23.23
N LYS A 146 -0.52 -0.26 -23.83
CA LYS A 146 -0.32 -0.31 -25.27
C LYS A 146 -0.58 -1.70 -25.85
N ASP A 147 -0.10 -2.75 -25.18
CA ASP A 147 -0.30 -4.13 -25.64
C ASP A 147 -1.77 -4.54 -25.60
N LEU A 148 -2.51 -4.18 -24.55
CA LEU A 148 -3.94 -4.48 -24.43
C LEU A 148 -4.79 -3.66 -25.41
N LEU A 149 -4.40 -2.41 -25.70
CA LEU A 149 -5.03 -1.60 -26.76
C LEU A 149 -4.85 -2.25 -28.13
N ASN A 150 -3.62 -2.65 -28.47
CA ASN A 150 -3.31 -3.28 -29.76
C ASN A 150 -4.07 -4.60 -29.98
N LYS A 151 -4.33 -5.35 -28.90
CA LYS A 151 -5.10 -6.59 -28.94
C LYS A 151 -6.62 -6.35 -28.93
N GLY A 152 -7.08 -5.11 -28.76
CA GLY A 152 -8.50 -4.78 -28.64
C GLY A 152 -9.15 -5.24 -27.33
N ASN A 153 -8.35 -5.51 -26.30
CA ASN A 153 -8.81 -5.96 -24.98
C ASN A 153 -9.33 -4.80 -24.11
N ILE A 154 -8.90 -3.57 -24.40
CA ILE A 154 -9.36 -2.35 -23.74
C ILE A 154 -9.57 -1.22 -24.76
N THR A 155 -10.35 -0.22 -24.38
CA THR A 155 -10.50 1.04 -25.12
C THR A 155 -9.45 2.08 -24.70
N GLU A 156 -9.25 3.12 -25.50
CA GLU A 156 -8.38 4.26 -25.14
C GLU A 156 -8.80 4.92 -23.82
N ASP A 157 -10.11 5.09 -23.60
CA ASP A 157 -10.66 5.64 -22.37
C ASP A 157 -10.33 4.77 -21.15
N GLN A 158 -10.38 3.44 -21.29
CA GLN A 158 -9.99 2.51 -20.24
C GLN A 158 -8.48 2.61 -19.93
N GLY A 159 -7.64 2.68 -20.97
CA GLY A 159 -6.19 2.87 -20.79
C GLY A 159 -5.86 4.17 -20.07
N LYS A 160 -6.50 5.28 -20.49
CA LYS A 160 -6.36 6.60 -19.85
C LYS A 160 -6.82 6.58 -18.40
N THR A 161 -7.98 5.96 -18.12
CA THR A 161 -8.54 5.85 -16.76
C THR A 161 -7.55 5.19 -15.80
N VAL A 162 -6.88 4.11 -16.21
CA VAL A 162 -5.89 3.42 -15.37
C VAL A 162 -4.67 4.29 -15.12
N ALA A 163 -4.14 4.92 -16.17
CA ALA A 163 -2.98 5.81 -16.05
C ALA A 163 -3.26 6.97 -15.09
N GLU A 164 -4.43 7.61 -15.20
CA GLU A 164 -4.82 8.70 -14.30
C GLU A 164 -5.08 8.22 -12.86
N THR A 165 -5.70 7.05 -12.69
CA THR A 165 -6.04 6.50 -11.37
C THR A 165 -4.80 6.17 -10.53
N PHE A 166 -3.72 5.76 -11.19
CA PHE A 166 -2.47 5.37 -10.55
C PHE A 166 -1.28 6.28 -10.88
N ALA A 167 -1.53 7.47 -11.43
CA ALA A 167 -0.49 8.43 -11.82
C ALA A 167 0.45 8.74 -10.66
N ALA A 168 -0.08 8.97 -9.46
CA ALA A 168 0.73 9.27 -8.29
C ALA A 168 1.64 8.10 -7.87
N ASN A 169 1.19 6.85 -8.02
CA ASN A 169 2.08 5.71 -7.81
C ASN A 169 3.19 5.66 -8.86
N ALA A 170 2.88 5.97 -10.12
CA ALA A 170 3.87 6.06 -11.19
C ALA A 170 4.86 7.21 -11.01
N ASP A 171 4.45 8.30 -10.36
CA ASP A 171 5.33 9.42 -9.99
C ASP A 171 6.31 9.04 -8.87
N PHE A 172 5.86 8.24 -7.90
CA PHE A 172 6.67 7.89 -6.72
C PHE A 172 7.52 6.64 -6.92
N PHE A 173 6.99 5.65 -7.64
CA PHE A 173 7.60 4.34 -7.81
C PHE A 173 7.78 4.00 -9.28
N GLU A 174 8.96 3.48 -9.61
CA GLU A 174 9.10 2.66 -10.78
C GLU A 174 8.46 1.31 -10.48
N THR A 175 7.49 0.90 -11.29
CA THR A 175 6.76 -0.36 -11.13
C THR A 175 6.90 -1.19 -12.40
N ARG A 176 7.34 -2.45 -12.25
CA ARG A 176 7.46 -3.42 -13.33
C ARG A 176 6.57 -4.62 -13.02
N TYR A 177 5.64 -4.93 -13.91
CA TYR A 177 4.54 -5.85 -13.64
C TYR A 177 4.90 -7.27 -14.06
N CYS A 178 4.72 -8.24 -13.16
CA CYS A 178 4.96 -9.63 -13.49
C CYS A 178 3.78 -10.17 -14.32
N THR A 179 4.02 -10.53 -15.58
CA THR A 179 2.98 -10.85 -16.57
C THR A 179 2.20 -12.13 -16.29
N ASP A 180 2.74 -13.05 -15.49
CA ASP A 180 1.98 -14.22 -15.01
C ASP A 180 0.97 -13.85 -13.90
N GLY A 181 1.07 -12.66 -13.33
CA GLY A 181 0.17 -12.16 -12.29
C GLY A 181 -1.13 -11.59 -12.86
N VAL A 182 -2.24 -11.77 -12.15
CA VAL A 182 -3.58 -11.36 -12.65
C VAL A 182 -3.64 -9.86 -12.95
N SER A 183 -3.10 -9.01 -12.05
CA SER A 183 -3.12 -7.56 -12.21
C SER A 183 -2.42 -7.07 -13.48
N ALA A 184 -1.36 -7.75 -13.92
CA ALA A 184 -0.65 -7.39 -15.15
C ALA A 184 -1.47 -7.76 -16.40
N GLN A 185 -2.15 -8.91 -16.37
CA GLN A 185 -2.90 -9.44 -17.51
C GLN A 185 -4.22 -8.71 -17.76
N ASN A 186 -4.98 -8.39 -16.71
CA ASN A 186 -6.27 -7.73 -16.83
C ASN A 186 -6.26 -6.24 -16.47
N LEU A 187 -5.07 -5.64 -16.40
CA LEU A 187 -4.85 -4.23 -16.08
C LEU A 187 -5.57 -3.83 -14.78
N THR A 188 -5.31 -4.59 -13.72
CA THR A 188 -5.90 -4.41 -12.39
C THR A 188 -7.44 -4.54 -12.36
N GLY A 189 -8.02 -5.23 -13.34
CA GLY A 189 -9.46 -5.48 -13.47
C GLY A 189 -10.18 -4.55 -14.44
N VAL A 190 -9.48 -3.61 -15.08
CA VAL A 190 -10.08 -2.74 -16.10
C VAL A 190 -10.38 -3.50 -17.39
N ALA A 191 -9.52 -4.44 -17.78
CA ALA A 191 -9.75 -5.29 -18.94
C ALA A 191 -10.66 -6.49 -18.56
N LYS A 192 -11.93 -6.19 -18.27
CA LYS A 192 -12.90 -7.13 -17.65
C LYS A 192 -13.18 -8.41 -18.43
N THR A 193 -12.87 -8.45 -19.72
CA THR A 193 -13.12 -9.60 -20.62
C THR A 193 -11.84 -10.33 -21.02
N THR A 194 -10.68 -9.89 -20.53
CA THR A 194 -9.39 -10.50 -20.86
C THR A 194 -9.17 -11.72 -19.99
N MET A 195 -9.19 -12.92 -20.58
CA MET A 195 -8.82 -14.15 -19.88
C MET A 195 -7.39 -14.05 -19.34
N THR A 196 -7.21 -14.46 -18.08
CA THR A 196 -5.90 -14.61 -17.45
C THR A 196 -5.48 -16.07 -17.40
N THR A 197 -4.18 -16.30 -17.24
CA THR A 197 -3.60 -17.65 -17.03
C THR A 197 -3.96 -18.28 -15.68
N GLN A 198 -4.77 -17.60 -14.85
CA GLN A 198 -5.16 -18.06 -13.52
C GLN A 198 -6.68 -18.17 -13.33
N ASP A 199 -7.49 -18.03 -14.39
CA ASP A 199 -8.96 -18.07 -14.28
C ASP A 199 -9.53 -19.45 -13.96
N ASP A 200 -8.78 -20.51 -14.18
CA ASP A 200 -9.08 -21.87 -13.73
C ASP A 200 -8.90 -22.06 -12.22
N ARG A 201 -8.28 -21.09 -11.53
CA ARG A 201 -8.00 -21.15 -10.09
C ARG A 201 -9.10 -20.51 -9.27
N SER A 202 -9.27 -20.98 -8.03
CA SER A 202 -10.08 -20.25 -7.06
C SER A 202 -9.48 -18.87 -6.80
N ILE A 203 -10.32 -17.88 -6.47
CA ILE A 203 -9.85 -16.51 -6.18
C ILE A 203 -8.73 -16.47 -5.13
N THR A 204 -8.73 -17.41 -4.17
CA THR A 204 -7.74 -17.47 -3.10
C THR A 204 -6.39 -18.06 -3.52
N GLU A 205 -6.35 -18.72 -4.68
CA GLU A 205 -5.14 -19.25 -5.32
C GLU A 205 -4.61 -18.30 -6.41
N LYS A 206 -5.38 -17.25 -6.76
CA LYS A 206 -4.93 -16.20 -7.68
C LYS A 206 -3.91 -15.29 -7.02
N VAL A 207 -2.89 -14.92 -7.78
CA VAL A 207 -1.78 -14.08 -7.32
C VAL A 207 -1.47 -12.96 -8.30
N SER A 208 -1.12 -11.79 -7.77
CA SER A 208 -0.57 -10.67 -8.52
C SER A 208 0.80 -10.33 -7.96
N ALA A 209 1.73 -9.91 -8.82
CA ALA A 209 3.02 -9.44 -8.37
C ALA A 209 3.59 -8.31 -9.25
N GLU A 210 4.35 -7.44 -8.62
CA GLU A 210 5.06 -6.34 -9.27
C GLU A 210 6.38 -6.06 -8.56
N TRP A 211 7.41 -5.74 -9.33
CA TRP A 211 8.65 -5.17 -8.80
C TRP A 211 8.48 -3.67 -8.63
N GLN A 212 8.92 -3.14 -7.49
CA GLN A 212 8.76 -1.72 -7.17
C GLN A 212 10.03 -1.18 -6.51
N ARG A 213 10.38 0.06 -6.89
CA ARG A 213 11.39 0.88 -6.21
C ARG A 213 11.01 2.35 -6.26
N ALA A 214 11.35 3.10 -5.22
CA ALA A 214 11.19 4.55 -5.18
C ALA A 214 12.07 5.20 -6.25
N ARG A 215 11.50 6.14 -7.02
CA ARG A 215 12.22 6.85 -8.09
C ARG A 215 13.23 7.84 -7.54
N GLU A 216 12.83 8.59 -6.52
CA GLU A 216 13.65 9.61 -5.90
C GLU A 216 14.41 9.06 -4.69
N PRO A 217 15.64 9.54 -4.42
CA PRO A 217 16.41 9.12 -3.26
C PRO A 217 15.66 9.29 -1.95
N LEU A 218 15.75 8.28 -1.07
CA LEU A 218 15.27 8.30 0.30
C LEU A 218 16.47 8.10 1.23
N ASP A 219 17.01 9.20 1.74
CA ASP A 219 18.32 9.22 2.38
C ASP A 219 18.31 8.70 3.82
N THR A 220 17.19 8.89 4.53
CA THR A 220 17.11 8.53 5.96
C THR A 220 16.38 7.21 6.21
N TYR A 221 16.65 6.60 7.36
CA TYR A 221 15.87 5.44 7.83
C TYR A 221 14.36 5.74 7.86
N ILE A 222 14.00 6.91 8.40
CA ILE A 222 12.60 7.33 8.57
C ILE A 222 11.91 7.46 7.21
N ASP A 223 12.56 8.05 6.21
CA ASP A 223 12.01 8.19 4.87
C ASP A 223 11.71 6.81 4.25
N ASN A 224 12.64 5.87 4.40
CA ASN A 224 12.49 4.52 3.86
C ASN A 224 11.35 3.73 4.51
N VAL A 225 11.25 3.71 5.84
CA VAL A 225 10.15 2.97 6.51
C VAL A 225 8.80 3.66 6.35
N SER A 226 8.77 4.99 6.20
CA SER A 226 7.55 5.74 5.88
C SER A 226 7.07 5.45 4.46
N ALA A 227 8.01 5.40 3.49
CA ALA A 227 7.73 5.01 2.11
C ALA A 227 7.29 3.55 1.99
N LEU A 228 7.85 2.64 2.78
CA LEU A 228 7.39 1.26 2.88
C LEU A 228 5.93 1.18 3.33
N ALA A 229 5.58 1.90 4.41
CA ALA A 229 4.20 1.92 4.91
C ALA A 229 3.23 2.51 3.89
N PHE A 230 3.66 3.56 3.15
CA PHE A 230 2.91 4.08 2.02
C PHE A 230 2.69 3.00 0.95
N LEU A 231 3.75 2.34 0.50
CA LEU A 231 3.67 1.36 -0.58
C LEU A 231 2.78 0.15 -0.22
N MET A 232 2.97 -0.38 0.99
CA MET A 232 2.38 -1.65 1.40
C MET A 232 0.85 -1.59 1.61
N ASP A 233 0.27 -0.40 1.77
CA ASP A 233 -1.18 -0.17 1.77
C ASP A 233 -1.81 -0.36 0.37
N GLY A 234 -1.01 -0.26 -0.70
CA GLY A 234 -1.50 -0.16 -2.06
C GLY A 234 -2.25 -1.39 -2.54
N ALA A 235 -3.43 -1.20 -3.12
CA ALA A 235 -4.15 -2.22 -3.89
C ALA A 235 -4.63 -3.48 -3.17
N LEU A 236 -4.44 -3.62 -1.86
CA LEU A 236 -4.94 -4.77 -1.11
C LEU A 236 -6.47 -4.74 -0.93
N SER A 237 -7.04 -3.56 -0.66
CA SER A 237 -8.49 -3.40 -0.46
C SER A 237 -9.32 -3.77 -1.69
N PHE A 238 -8.83 -3.46 -2.89
CA PHE A 238 -9.51 -3.74 -4.16
C PHE A 238 -8.98 -4.97 -4.91
N LEU A 239 -7.99 -5.69 -4.37
CA LEU A 239 -7.45 -6.90 -4.99
C LEU A 239 -8.53 -7.94 -5.36
N PRO A 240 -9.59 -8.17 -4.56
CA PRO A 240 -10.67 -9.08 -4.94
C PRO A 240 -11.46 -8.64 -6.18
N LEU A 241 -11.49 -7.34 -6.50
CA LEU A 241 -12.08 -6.85 -7.74
C LEU A 241 -11.19 -7.26 -8.92
N THR A 242 -9.90 -6.93 -8.83
CA THR A 242 -8.90 -7.30 -9.82
C THR A 242 -8.88 -8.80 -10.11
N HIS A 243 -8.91 -9.65 -9.08
CA HIS A 243 -8.87 -11.11 -9.21
C HIS A 243 -10.15 -11.73 -9.79
N ASN A 244 -11.23 -10.94 -9.90
CA ASN A 244 -12.51 -11.34 -10.47
C ASN A 244 -12.92 -10.51 -11.69
N HIS A 245 -11.97 -9.85 -12.37
CA HIS A 245 -12.26 -9.06 -13.57
C HIS A 245 -13.28 -7.94 -13.34
N MET A 246 -13.19 -7.31 -12.16
CA MET A 246 -14.00 -6.18 -11.76
C MET A 246 -13.12 -4.96 -11.48
N TRP A 247 -13.72 -3.77 -11.54
CA TRP A 247 -13.06 -2.49 -11.32
C TRP A 247 -13.83 -1.60 -10.34
N PHE A 248 -13.33 -0.40 -10.05
CA PHE A 248 -13.92 0.52 -9.08
C PHE A 248 -15.35 0.96 -9.42
N ASP A 249 -15.76 0.87 -10.69
CA ASP A 249 -17.13 1.15 -11.13
C ASP A 249 -18.12 0.05 -10.71
N ASP A 250 -17.65 -1.18 -10.44
CA ASP A 250 -18.47 -2.31 -10.00
C ASP A 250 -18.79 -2.27 -8.49
N THR A 251 -18.06 -1.45 -7.73
CA THR A 251 -18.20 -1.37 -6.27
C THR A 251 -18.92 -0.08 -5.83
N ALA A 252 -19.75 -0.22 -4.79
CA ALA A 252 -20.38 0.87 -4.07
C ALA A 252 -19.52 1.35 -2.89
N ALA A 253 -18.71 0.45 -2.32
CA ALA A 253 -17.77 0.78 -1.26
C ALA A 253 -16.58 -0.19 -1.27
N CYS A 254 -15.39 0.37 -1.32
CA CYS A 254 -14.13 -0.35 -1.20
C CYS A 254 -13.17 0.52 -0.39
N SER A 255 -12.79 0.06 0.81
CA SER A 255 -11.88 0.81 1.69
C SER A 255 -11.30 -0.09 2.76
N THR A 256 -10.08 0.20 3.20
CA THR A 256 -9.42 -0.51 4.29
C THR A 256 -10.07 -0.16 5.63
N LEU A 257 -10.31 -1.18 6.47
CA LEU A 257 -10.81 -1.01 7.84
C LEU A 257 -9.64 -1.03 8.83
N ASP A 258 -8.78 -2.04 8.71
CA ASP A 258 -7.59 -2.23 9.52
C ASP A 258 -6.43 -2.75 8.67
N PHE A 259 -5.22 -2.59 9.19
CA PHE A 259 -4.02 -3.17 8.60
C PHE A 259 -3.02 -3.62 9.68
N ALA A 260 -2.16 -4.56 9.28
CA ALA A 260 -1.03 -5.00 10.08
C ALA A 260 0.21 -5.15 9.19
N LEU A 261 1.11 -4.17 9.28
CA LEU A 261 2.40 -4.17 8.62
C LEU A 261 3.45 -4.78 9.57
N ARG A 262 4.16 -5.79 9.11
CA ARG A 262 5.29 -6.44 9.78
C ARG A 262 6.54 -6.23 8.95
N ILE A 263 7.62 -5.87 9.63
CA ILE A 263 8.93 -5.63 9.02
C ILE A 263 9.89 -6.62 9.67
N PHE A 264 10.56 -7.44 8.85
CA PHE A 264 11.36 -8.56 9.31
C PHE A 264 12.86 -8.25 9.35
N VAL A 265 13.27 -7.10 8.82
CA VAL A 265 14.66 -6.64 8.76
C VAL A 265 14.82 -5.28 9.44
N PRO A 266 15.98 -4.98 10.02
CA PRO A 266 16.19 -3.72 10.74
C PRO A 266 16.27 -2.50 9.83
N GLU A 267 16.66 -2.68 8.57
CA GLU A 267 16.81 -1.60 7.59
C GLU A 267 16.24 -1.99 6.22
N ILE A 268 15.65 -1.02 5.54
CA ILE A 268 15.10 -1.16 4.19
C ILE A 268 15.58 0.05 3.38
N LYS A 269 15.91 -0.20 2.11
CA LYS A 269 16.29 0.83 1.13
C LYS A 269 15.31 0.81 -0.01
N MET A 270 14.25 1.61 0.07
CA MET A 270 13.13 1.62 -0.88
C MET A 270 13.53 2.03 -2.31
N ASN A 271 14.73 2.57 -2.52
CA ASN A 271 15.30 2.79 -3.85
C ASN A 271 15.81 1.50 -4.54
N GLU A 272 15.94 0.40 -3.79
CA GLU A 272 16.23 -0.92 -4.35
C GLU A 272 14.96 -1.59 -4.88
N TRP A 273 15.15 -2.56 -5.77
CA TRP A 273 14.05 -3.38 -6.28
C TRP A 273 13.57 -4.37 -5.23
N TYR A 274 12.27 -4.30 -4.91
CA TYR A 274 11.56 -5.32 -4.17
C TYR A 274 10.42 -5.88 -4.98
N LEU A 275 10.22 -7.20 -4.89
CA LEU A 275 9.08 -7.88 -5.47
C LEU A 275 7.94 -7.87 -4.45
N ARG A 276 6.79 -7.35 -4.84
CA ARG A 276 5.58 -7.36 -4.02
C ARG A 276 4.58 -8.36 -4.57
N GLU A 277 4.32 -9.42 -3.82
CA GLU A 277 3.28 -10.40 -4.11
C GLU A 277 2.00 -10.09 -3.34
N ARG A 278 0.83 -10.30 -3.96
CA ARG A 278 -0.48 -10.03 -3.36
C ARG A 278 -1.48 -11.15 -3.60
N LYS A 279 -2.21 -11.51 -2.55
CA LYS A 279 -3.30 -12.49 -2.58
C LYS A 279 -4.47 -12.08 -1.69
N THR A 280 -5.66 -12.59 -1.97
CA THR A 280 -6.83 -12.50 -1.07
C THR A 280 -7.15 -13.87 -0.49
N SER A 281 -7.52 -13.95 0.79
CA SER A 281 -7.75 -15.25 1.46
C SER A 281 -9.21 -15.47 1.85
N ARG A 282 -10.00 -14.41 2.03
CA ARG A 282 -11.40 -14.55 2.43
C ARG A 282 -12.25 -13.35 2.03
N GLY A 283 -13.43 -13.63 1.51
CA GLY A 283 -14.55 -12.69 1.42
C GLY A 283 -15.76 -13.17 2.24
N GLY A 284 -16.52 -12.25 2.80
CA GLY A 284 -17.77 -12.56 3.51
C GLY A 284 -18.31 -11.39 4.33
N GLY A 285 -19.63 -11.26 4.44
CA GLY A 285 -20.25 -10.18 5.22
C GLY A 285 -19.90 -8.78 4.70
N ASN A 286 -19.72 -8.64 3.39
CA ASN A 286 -19.23 -7.42 2.72
C ASN A 286 -17.85 -6.95 3.20
N ARG A 287 -17.01 -7.89 3.62
CA ARG A 287 -15.61 -7.65 3.94
C ARG A 287 -14.71 -8.61 3.17
N THR A 288 -13.47 -8.20 2.99
CA THR A 288 -12.42 -8.99 2.35
C THR A 288 -11.15 -8.93 3.18
N TYR A 289 -10.35 -9.99 3.11
CA TYR A 289 -9.05 -10.09 3.73
C TYR A 289 -7.99 -10.36 2.67
N ALA A 290 -6.97 -9.50 2.60
CA ALA A 290 -5.89 -9.58 1.63
C ALA A 290 -4.53 -9.38 2.31
N GLU A 291 -3.49 -9.91 1.68
CA GLU A 291 -2.11 -9.84 2.16
C GLU A 291 -1.19 -9.46 1.01
N GLY A 292 -0.26 -8.55 1.29
CA GLY A 292 0.88 -8.23 0.45
C GLY A 292 2.17 -8.65 1.13
N LYS A 293 3.07 -9.31 0.41
CA LYS A 293 4.40 -9.72 0.88
C LYS A 293 5.46 -9.06 0.01
N LEU A 294 6.50 -8.54 0.65
CA LEU A 294 7.58 -7.83 -0.01
C LEU A 294 8.87 -8.64 0.11
N PHE A 295 9.49 -8.95 -1.01
CA PHE A 295 10.70 -9.75 -1.11
C PHE A 295 11.84 -8.94 -1.72
N ASP A 296 13.07 -9.15 -1.24
CA ASP A 296 14.25 -8.57 -1.88
C ASP A 296 14.62 -9.31 -3.18
N LYS A 297 15.64 -8.82 -3.89
CA LYS A 297 16.18 -9.46 -5.11
C LYS A 297 16.74 -10.87 -4.90
N HIS A 298 16.98 -11.26 -3.65
CA HIS A 298 17.47 -12.59 -3.26
C HIS A 298 16.34 -13.55 -2.89
N GLY A 299 15.09 -13.06 -2.84
CA GLY A 299 13.91 -13.85 -2.49
C GLY A 299 13.63 -13.94 -0.99
N ASN A 300 14.29 -13.13 -0.16
CA ASN A 300 14.02 -13.09 1.28
C ASN A 300 12.77 -12.25 1.56
N LEU A 301 11.89 -12.70 2.46
CA LEU A 301 10.74 -11.91 2.90
C LEU A 301 11.19 -10.77 3.82
N ILE A 302 10.95 -9.53 3.38
CA ILE A 302 11.40 -8.30 4.03
C ILE A 302 10.29 -7.65 4.86
N ALA A 303 9.07 -7.67 4.34
CA ALA A 303 7.89 -7.14 5.01
C ALA A 303 6.62 -7.86 4.56
N SER A 304 5.58 -7.82 5.39
CA SER A 304 4.23 -8.20 4.99
C SER A 304 3.21 -7.20 5.50
N ASN A 305 2.11 -7.02 4.77
CA ASN A 305 1.00 -6.20 5.20
C ASN A 305 -0.31 -6.92 4.93
N THR A 306 -1.11 -7.12 5.98
CA THR A 306 -2.46 -7.67 5.84
C THR A 306 -3.49 -6.57 5.99
N GLN A 307 -4.62 -6.68 5.29
CA GLN A 307 -5.73 -5.75 5.41
C GLN A 307 -7.06 -6.48 5.49
N GLN A 308 -7.89 -6.08 6.45
CA GLN A 308 -9.32 -6.30 6.35
C GLN A 308 -9.97 -5.05 5.76
N SER A 309 -10.80 -5.24 4.74
CA SER A 309 -11.43 -4.14 3.99
C SER A 309 -12.95 -4.31 3.94
N ILE A 310 -13.68 -3.21 3.80
CA ILE A 310 -15.06 -3.24 3.33
C ILE A 310 -15.05 -3.43 1.82
N MET A 311 -15.90 -4.32 1.32
CA MET A 311 -16.14 -4.52 -0.11
C MET A 311 -17.62 -4.76 -0.34
N ARG A 312 -18.30 -3.81 -1.00
CA ARG A 312 -19.72 -3.89 -1.35
C ARG A 312 -19.89 -3.64 -2.83
N LEU A 313 -20.32 -4.65 -3.59
CA LEU A 313 -20.67 -4.47 -4.99
C LEU A 313 -21.88 -3.55 -5.14
N ARG A 314 -21.98 -2.86 -6.28
CA ARG A 314 -23.20 -2.11 -6.62
C ARG A 314 -24.38 -3.07 -6.80
N LYS A 315 -25.58 -2.57 -6.57
CA LYS A 315 -26.81 -3.35 -6.76
C LYS A 315 -26.90 -3.85 -8.21
N GLY A 316 -27.11 -5.15 -8.38
CA GLY A 316 -27.24 -5.79 -9.71
C GLY A 316 -25.93 -6.22 -10.36
N VAL A 317 -24.77 -5.82 -9.82
CA VAL A 317 -23.48 -6.35 -10.25
C VAL A 317 -23.35 -7.79 -9.76
N VAL A 318 -22.95 -8.68 -10.66
CA VAL A 318 -22.63 -10.08 -10.37
C VAL A 318 -21.17 -10.34 -10.67
N ILE A 319 -20.55 -11.20 -9.88
CA ILE A 319 -19.17 -11.62 -10.13
C ILE A 319 -19.14 -12.38 -11.47
N PRO A 320 -18.30 -11.98 -12.44
CA PRO A 320 -18.16 -12.70 -13.70
C PRO A 320 -17.79 -14.17 -13.47
N LYS A 321 -18.37 -15.05 -14.28
CA LYS A 321 -17.93 -16.45 -14.42
C LYS A 321 -17.20 -16.53 -15.76
N LEU A 322 -15.87 -16.50 -15.70
CA LEU A 322 -14.98 -16.66 -16.86
C LEU A 322 -14.36 -18.05 -16.83
#